data_AF-A0A2P6TVL3-F1
#
_entry.id   AF-A0A2P6TVL3-F1
#
_cell.length_a   1.000
_cell.length_b   1.000
_cell.length_c   1.000
_cell.angle_alpha   90.00
_cell.angle_beta   90.00
_cell.angle_gamma   90.00
#
_symmetry.space_group_name_H-M   'P 1'
#
loop_
_entity.id
_entity.type
_entity.pdbx_description
1 polymer ?
#
loop_
_entity_poly.entity_id
_entity_poly.type
_entity_poly.pdbx_seq_one_letter_code
_entity_poly.pdbx_strand_id
1 'polypeptide(L)'
;MQAAGQRGGSSSGSRSRHVVAAPAVVAFDFLPQDPLSPLTAAALLSGGSVPGVLRRRPLAGVPRLRCQLQGSTWLPDPHAAAETFQQRYDSQLRLLRNDCTHHADALIAHLLGSSSELQLNGVQRSSAQQAAGLQ
;
A
#
# COMPACT_ATOMS: atom_id res chain seq x y z
N MET A 1 20.94 -49.40 -55.53
CA MET A 1 20.30 -49.65 -54.22
C MET A 1 20.48 -48.42 -53.36
N GLN A 2 19.36 -47.82 -52.88
CA GLN A 2 19.21 -46.87 -51.76
C GLN A 2 19.97 -45.52 -51.84
N ALA A 3 19.47 -44.36 -51.37
CA ALA A 3 18.37 -44.08 -50.47
C ALA A 3 17.75 -42.69 -50.76
N ALA A 4 16.43 -42.60 -50.50
CA ALA A 4 15.72 -41.35 -50.32
C ALA A 4 16.06 -40.72 -48.96
N GLY A 5 16.07 -39.39 -48.89
CA GLY A 5 16.24 -38.64 -47.64
C GLY A 5 15.57 -37.27 -47.72
N GLN A 6 14.28 -37.23 -47.41
CA GLN A 6 13.57 -35.99 -47.06
C GLN A 6 13.86 -35.61 -45.62
N ARG A 7 14.23 -34.35 -45.34
CA ARG A 7 13.93 -33.59 -44.11
C ARG A 7 13.89 -32.11 -44.53
N GLY A 8 12.79 -31.36 -44.44
CA GLY A 8 11.76 -31.37 -43.40
C GLY A 8 12.32 -30.62 -42.19
N GLY A 9 12.25 -29.29 -42.21
CA GLY A 9 12.81 -28.42 -41.16
C GLY A 9 12.03 -27.11 -41.05
N SER A 10 10.73 -27.22 -40.80
CA SER A 10 9.87 -26.11 -40.43
C SER A 10 10.19 -25.60 -39.02
N SER A 11 10.28 -24.28 -38.92
CA SER A 11 9.84 -23.42 -37.81
C SER A 11 10.20 -23.81 -36.37
N SER A 12 11.00 -22.96 -35.73
CA SER A 12 10.69 -22.56 -34.35
C SER A 12 11.08 -21.10 -34.13
N GLY A 13 10.12 -20.22 -34.45
CA GLY A 13 10.13 -18.86 -33.93
C GLY A 13 10.04 -18.92 -32.42
N SER A 14 11.19 -18.77 -31.75
CA SER A 14 11.27 -18.52 -30.32
C SER A 14 10.68 -17.15 -30.05
N ARG A 15 9.35 -17.08 -29.88
CA ARG A 15 8.70 -15.94 -29.24
C ARG A 15 9.10 -16.00 -27.78
N SER A 16 10.19 -15.31 -27.47
CA SER A 16 10.58 -14.96 -26.11
C SER A 16 9.35 -14.43 -25.39
N ARG A 17 8.79 -15.24 -24.49
CA ARG A 17 7.73 -14.77 -23.60
C ARG A 17 8.39 -13.69 -22.77
N HIS A 18 7.99 -12.44 -22.98
CA HIS A 18 8.21 -11.39 -22.00
C HIS A 18 7.52 -11.86 -20.71
N VAL A 19 8.31 -12.46 -19.82
CA VAL A 19 7.95 -12.55 -18.41
C VAL A 19 7.93 -11.10 -17.97
N VAL A 20 6.73 -10.54 -17.83
CA VAL A 20 6.56 -9.22 -17.21
C VAL A 20 7.02 -9.42 -15.78
N ALA A 21 8.25 -9.01 -15.49
CA ALA A 21 8.80 -9.07 -14.15
C ALA A 21 7.84 -8.31 -13.22
N ALA A 22 7.49 -8.94 -12.10
CA ALA A 22 6.66 -8.30 -11.09
C ALA A 22 7.28 -6.93 -10.72
N PRO A 23 6.46 -5.90 -10.49
CA PRO A 23 6.98 -4.57 -10.16
C PRO A 23 7.84 -4.65 -8.90
N ALA A 24 9.10 -4.25 -8.99
CA ALA A 24 10.05 -4.28 -7.88
C ALA A 24 9.69 -3.30 -6.75
N VAL A 25 8.84 -2.30 -7.04
CA VAL A 25 8.35 -1.32 -6.07
C VAL A 25 6.84 -1.16 -6.25
N VAL A 26 6.10 -1.28 -5.15
CA VAL A 26 4.64 -1.17 -5.12
C VAL A 26 4.23 -0.23 -3.98
N ALA A 27 3.37 0.71 -4.28
CA ALA A 27 2.71 1.55 -3.29
C ALA A 27 1.34 0.97 -2.92
N PHE A 28 1.05 0.99 -1.63
CA PHE A 28 -0.28 0.72 -1.09
C PHE A 28 -0.79 2.00 -0.45
N ASP A 29 -1.97 2.45 -0.85
CA ASP A 29 -2.57 3.67 -0.31
C ASP A 29 -4.05 3.44 0.04
N PHE A 30 -4.54 4.27 0.97
CA PHE A 30 -5.93 4.27 1.44
C PHE A 30 -6.49 5.69 1.32
N LEU A 31 -7.57 5.84 0.56
CA LEU A 31 -8.17 7.13 0.25
C LEU A 31 -9.70 6.98 0.17
N PRO A 32 -10.46 8.07 0.25
CA PRO A 32 -11.90 8.01 0.00
C PRO A 32 -12.18 7.53 -1.43
N GLN A 33 -13.30 6.86 -1.63
CA GLN A 33 -13.73 6.42 -2.96
C GLN A 33 -13.91 7.59 -3.94
N ASP A 34 -14.44 8.71 -3.44
CA ASP A 34 -14.51 9.96 -4.19
C ASP A 34 -13.80 11.08 -3.41
N PRO A 35 -12.48 11.24 -3.60
CA PRO A 35 -11.67 12.18 -2.83
C PRO A 35 -11.89 13.65 -3.23
N LEU A 36 -12.51 13.91 -4.38
CA LEU A 36 -12.75 15.28 -4.86
C LEU A 36 -14.18 15.77 -4.58
N SER A 37 -15.06 14.90 -4.12
CA SER A 37 -16.43 15.27 -3.77
C SER A 37 -16.51 16.14 -2.52
N PRO A 38 -17.19 17.31 -2.59
CA PRO A 38 -17.49 18.13 -1.42
C PRO A 38 -18.34 17.40 -0.38
N LEU A 39 -19.19 16.44 -0.80
CA LEU A 39 -20.00 15.65 0.13
C LEU A 39 -19.14 14.68 0.93
N THR A 40 -18.15 14.04 0.29
CA THR A 40 -17.16 13.22 0.99
C THR A 40 -16.42 14.05 2.04
N ALA A 41 -15.97 15.25 1.67
CA ALA A 41 -15.30 16.15 2.59
C ALA A 41 -16.21 16.57 3.76
N ALA A 42 -17.46 16.97 3.50
CA ALA A 42 -18.40 17.36 4.53
C ALA A 42 -18.72 16.20 5.50
N ALA A 43 -18.92 14.98 4.98
CA ALA A 43 -19.15 13.79 5.80
C ALA A 43 -17.96 13.47 6.70
N LEU A 44 -16.73 13.56 6.18
CA LEU A 44 -15.52 13.33 6.95
C LEU A 44 -15.26 14.42 8.00
N LEU A 45 -15.41 15.70 7.64
CA LEU A 45 -15.18 16.84 8.53
C LEU A 45 -16.22 16.93 9.65
N SER A 46 -17.43 16.43 9.43
CA SER A 46 -18.46 16.28 10.48
C SER A 46 -18.25 15.07 11.40
N GLY A 47 -17.16 14.31 11.21
CA GLY A 47 -16.82 13.15 12.04
C GLY A 47 -17.46 11.83 11.59
N GLY A 48 -18.12 11.84 10.42
CA GLY A 48 -18.71 10.67 9.80
C GLY A 48 -17.68 9.69 9.21
N SER A 49 -18.20 8.69 8.51
CA SER A 49 -17.43 7.67 7.79
C SER A 49 -17.83 7.69 6.32
N VAL A 50 -16.87 7.40 5.44
CA VAL A 50 -17.11 7.25 4.01
C VAL A 50 -16.46 5.96 3.50
N PRO A 51 -16.98 5.36 2.42
CA PRO A 51 -16.27 4.27 1.76
C PRO A 51 -14.89 4.71 1.30
N GLY A 52 -13.87 3.97 1.71
CA GLY A 52 -12.50 4.12 1.26
C GLY A 52 -12.10 3.02 0.29
N VAL A 53 -11.01 3.27 -0.43
CA VAL A 53 -10.42 2.37 -1.41
C VAL A 53 -8.99 2.08 -1.01
N LEU A 54 -8.69 0.79 -0.85
CA LEU A 54 -7.37 0.26 -0.61
C LEU A 54 -6.75 -0.06 -1.96
N ARG A 55 -5.83 0.77 -2.46
CA ARG A 55 -5.25 0.57 -3.79
C ARG A 55 -3.86 -0.04 -3.69
N ARG A 56 -3.50 -0.71 -4.77
CA ARG A 56 -2.15 -1.18 -5.08
C ARG A 56 -1.71 -0.50 -6.37
N ARG A 57 -0.55 0.16 -6.35
CA ARG A 57 0.00 0.85 -7.53
C ARG A 57 1.46 0.46 -7.74
N PRO A 58 1.81 -0.15 -8.88
CA PRO A 58 3.21 -0.32 -9.23
C PRO A 58 3.88 1.05 -9.41
N LEU A 59 5.11 1.19 -8.94
CA LEU A 59 5.93 2.38 -9.16
C LEU A 59 7.14 2.02 -10.02
N ALA A 60 7.63 2.98 -10.80
CA ALA A 60 8.88 2.83 -11.55
C ALA A 60 10.12 2.78 -10.63
N GLY A 61 9.98 3.24 -9.38
CA GLY A 61 11.02 3.25 -8.36
C GLY A 61 10.54 3.96 -7.10
N VAL A 62 11.38 3.96 -6.06
CA VAL A 62 11.09 4.70 -4.82
C VAL A 62 11.25 6.21 -5.09
N PRO A 63 10.25 7.06 -4.74
CA PRO A 63 10.38 8.51 -4.90
C PRO A 63 11.61 9.07 -4.17
N ARG A 64 12.27 10.06 -4.78
CA ARG A 64 13.52 10.64 -4.23
C ARG A 64 13.30 11.62 -3.08
N LEU A 65 12.07 12.10 -2.89
CA LEU A 65 11.73 13.12 -1.91
C LEU A 65 10.72 12.57 -0.92
N ARG A 66 10.88 12.96 0.35
CA ARG A 66 9.94 12.66 1.44
C ARG A 66 9.68 11.15 1.65
N CYS A 67 10.68 10.32 1.38
CA CYS A 67 10.64 8.90 1.71
C CYS A 67 11.51 8.63 2.93
N GLN A 68 10.98 7.85 3.87
CA GLN A 68 11.71 7.37 5.02
C GLN A 68 11.64 5.84 5.03
N LEU A 69 12.80 5.19 5.18
CA LEU A 69 12.86 3.75 5.37
C LEU A 69 12.35 3.41 6.77
N GLN A 70 11.34 2.54 6.84
CA GLN A 70 10.75 2.09 8.11
C GLN A 70 11.41 0.81 8.65
N GLY A 71 11.91 -0.05 7.76
CA GLY A 71 12.56 -1.29 8.14
C GLY A 71 12.74 -2.24 6.97
N SER A 72 13.15 -3.46 7.28
CA SER A 72 13.28 -4.56 6.31
C SER A 72 12.61 -5.82 6.86
N THR A 73 12.11 -6.66 5.97
CA THR A 73 11.40 -7.89 6.32
C THR A 73 12.03 -9.08 5.63
N TRP A 74 11.98 -10.23 6.28
CA TRP A 74 12.44 -11.52 5.75
C TRP A 74 11.29 -12.37 5.21
N LEU A 75 10.08 -11.79 5.10
CA LEU A 75 8.94 -12.46 4.49
C LEU A 75 9.31 -12.93 3.07
N PRO A 76 9.01 -14.19 2.70
CA PRO A 76 9.32 -14.71 1.37
C PRO A 76 8.66 -13.91 0.24
N ASP A 77 7.44 -13.42 0.47
CA ASP A 77 6.72 -12.55 -0.45
C ASP A 77 6.03 -11.39 0.32
N PRO A 78 6.71 -10.24 0.48
CA PRO A 78 6.14 -9.09 1.18
C PRO A 78 5.00 -8.43 0.41
N HIS A 79 4.92 -8.59 -0.92
CA HIS A 79 3.84 -8.04 -1.72
C HIS A 79 2.54 -8.83 -1.51
N ALA A 80 2.60 -10.16 -1.51
CA ALA A 80 1.45 -11.00 -1.20
C ALA A 80 0.97 -10.81 0.25
N ALA A 81 1.89 -10.63 1.20
CA ALA A 81 1.53 -10.30 2.58
C ALA A 81 0.77 -8.97 2.67
N ALA A 82 1.26 -7.92 2.00
CA ALA A 82 0.58 -6.63 1.92
C ALA A 82 -0.81 -6.73 1.25
N GLU A 83 -0.96 -7.51 0.18
CA GLU A 83 -2.27 -7.74 -0.45
C GLU A 83 -3.25 -8.46 0.49
N THR A 84 -2.77 -9.45 1.24
CA THR A 84 -3.59 -10.17 2.23
C THR A 84 -4.00 -9.25 3.39
N PHE A 85 -3.16 -8.28 3.75
CA PHE A 85 -3.52 -7.21 4.68
C PHE A 85 -4.62 -6.31 4.09
N GLN A 86 -4.47 -5.84 2.85
CA GLN A 86 -5.46 -4.99 2.19
C GLN A 86 -6.84 -5.65 2.15
N GLN A 87 -6.92 -6.96 1.90
CA GLN A 87 -8.20 -7.68 1.84
C GLN A 87 -8.94 -7.73 3.19
N ARG A 88 -8.22 -7.58 4.30
CA ARG A 88 -8.77 -7.70 5.66
C ARG A 88 -8.91 -6.36 6.38
N TYR A 89 -8.32 -5.30 5.84
CA TYR A 89 -8.34 -3.98 6.45
C TYR A 89 -9.73 -3.34 6.36
N ASP A 90 -10.15 -2.64 7.42
CA ASP A 90 -11.42 -1.92 7.41
C ASP A 90 -11.39 -0.77 6.42
N SER A 91 -12.24 -0.86 5.39
CA SER A 91 -12.33 0.13 4.31
C SER A 91 -13.24 1.32 4.65
N GLN A 92 -13.80 1.39 5.86
CA GLN A 92 -14.55 2.56 6.32
C GLN A 92 -13.62 3.68 6.76
N LEU A 93 -13.40 4.66 5.87
CA LEU A 93 -12.47 5.75 6.10
C LEU A 93 -13.08 6.79 7.05
N ARG A 94 -12.31 7.12 8.10
CA ARG A 94 -12.66 8.11 9.12
C ARG A 94 -11.44 8.95 9.46
N LEU A 95 -11.56 10.28 9.35
CA LEU A 95 -10.46 11.18 9.73
C LEU A 95 -10.05 10.96 11.20
N LEU A 96 -8.74 10.91 11.43
CA LEU A 96 -8.13 10.79 12.76
C LEU A 96 -8.47 9.48 13.52
N ARG A 97 -9.08 8.50 12.85
CA ARG A 97 -9.46 7.21 13.46
C ARG A 97 -9.17 6.00 12.58
N ASN A 98 -9.44 6.12 11.28
CA ASN A 98 -9.14 5.11 10.27
C ASN A 98 -8.85 5.83 8.95
N ASP A 99 -7.70 6.50 8.89
CA ASP A 99 -7.25 7.27 7.73
C ASP A 99 -5.97 6.69 7.13
N CYS A 100 -5.40 7.38 6.14
CA CYS A 100 -4.22 6.91 5.42
C CYS A 100 -2.99 6.71 6.32
N THR A 101 -2.86 7.46 7.42
CA THR A 101 -1.75 7.31 8.37
C THR A 101 -1.92 6.02 9.16
N HIS A 102 -3.12 5.78 9.69
CA HIS A 102 -3.44 4.56 10.43
C HIS A 102 -3.26 3.31 9.56
N HIS A 103 -3.62 3.42 8.29
CA HIS A 103 -3.42 2.35 7.30
C HIS A 103 -1.93 2.07 7.07
N ALA A 104 -1.13 3.11 6.85
CA ALA A 104 0.30 2.97 6.64
C ALA A 104 0.99 2.33 7.86
N ASP A 105 0.67 2.80 9.07
CA ASP A 105 1.23 2.27 10.32
C ASP A 105 0.87 0.80 10.54
N ALA A 106 -0.40 0.45 10.30
CA ALA A 106 -0.86 -0.94 10.43
C ALA A 106 -0.22 -1.86 9.38
N LEU A 107 0.00 -1.38 8.14
CA LEU A 107 0.70 -2.14 7.11
C LEU A 107 2.18 -2.32 7.47
N ILE A 108 2.85 -1.28 7.98
CA ILE A 108 4.24 -1.37 8.47
C ILE A 108 4.32 -2.43 9.57
N ALA A 109 3.44 -2.37 10.57
CA ALA A 109 3.38 -3.34 11.65
C ALA A 109 3.16 -4.77 11.13
N HIS A 110 2.27 -4.94 10.15
CA HIS A 110 1.99 -6.24 9.54
C HIS A 110 3.22 -6.82 8.81
N LEU A 111 3.96 -6.00 8.06
CA LEU A 111 5.10 -6.46 7.25
C LEU A 111 6.38 -6.65 8.08
N LEU A 112 6.59 -5.83 9.11
CA LEU A 112 7.77 -5.89 9.95
C LEU A 112 7.59 -6.78 11.19
N GLY A 113 6.41 -7.35 11.40
CA GLY A 113 6.12 -8.22 12.54
C GLY A 113 5.99 -7.48 13.88
N SER A 114 5.75 -6.16 13.83
CA SER A 114 5.59 -5.33 15.02
C SER A 114 4.17 -5.45 15.58
N SER A 115 3.86 -6.58 16.19
CA SER A 115 2.69 -6.68 17.08
C SER A 115 2.97 -5.82 18.32
N SER A 116 2.39 -4.62 18.38
CA SER A 116 2.09 -3.84 19.60
C SER A 116 3.10 -2.82 20.18
N GLU A 117 4.21 -2.46 19.53
CA GLU A 117 5.13 -1.40 20.04
C GLU A 117 5.69 -0.45 18.96
N LEU A 118 4.85 0.08 18.07
CA LEU A 118 5.15 1.38 17.44
C LEU A 118 4.76 2.48 18.43
N GLN A 119 5.57 2.60 19.49
CA GLN A 119 5.47 3.67 20.46
C GLN A 119 5.74 5.00 19.73
N LEU A 120 4.79 5.91 19.89
CA LEU A 120 4.78 7.27 19.37
C LEU A 120 6.17 7.92 19.40
N ASN A 121 6.81 8.06 18.23
CA ASN A 121 7.93 8.98 18.03
C ASN A 121 7.63 10.02 16.93
N GLY A 122 6.36 10.44 16.83
CA GLY A 122 5.95 11.45 15.84
C GLY A 122 4.87 12.44 16.27
N VAL A 123 4.19 12.26 17.41
CA VAL A 123 3.11 13.15 17.85
C VAL A 123 3.22 13.44 19.34
N GLN A 124 4.18 14.28 19.72
CA GLN A 124 3.97 15.19 20.86
C GLN A 124 3.23 16.42 20.33
N ARG A 125 1.92 16.29 20.09
CA ARG A 125 1.05 17.47 20.11
C ARG A 125 0.76 17.75 21.56
N SER A 126 1.46 18.76 22.09
CA SER A 126 1.23 19.36 23.40
C SER A 126 -0.25 19.78 23.51
N SER A 127 -1.07 18.89 24.08
CA SER A 127 -2.35 19.23 24.69
C SER A 127 -2.09 19.64 26.14
N ALA A 128 -1.32 20.70 26.31
CA ALA A 128 -1.10 21.35 27.59
C ALA A 128 -1.13 22.87 27.37
N GLN A 129 -2.35 23.42 27.24
CA GLN A 129 -2.76 24.75 27.73
C GLN A 129 -4.17 25.10 27.23
N GLN A 130 -5.19 24.50 27.86
CA GLN A 130 -6.48 25.15 28.11
C GLN A 130 -6.94 24.72 29.50
N ALA A 131 -6.67 25.55 30.51
CA ALA A 131 -7.44 25.70 31.76
C ALA A 131 -6.62 26.52 32.77
N ALA A 132 -6.55 27.84 32.59
CA ALA A 132 -6.27 28.81 33.66
C ALA A 132 -6.64 30.21 33.16
N GLY A 133 -7.94 30.42 33.00
CA GLY A 133 -8.52 31.69 32.61
C GLY A 133 -9.89 31.81 33.26
N LEU A 134 -9.90 31.86 34.59
CA LEU A 134 -11.01 32.25 35.47
C LEU A 134 -10.49 32.09 36.90
N GLN A 135 -9.87 33.13 37.44
CA GLN A 135 -10.20 33.79 38.71
C GLN A 135 -9.52 35.16 38.73
#